data_AF-Q3J4A3-F1
#
_entry.id   AF-Q3J4A3-F1
#
_cell.length_a   1.000
_cell.length_b   1.000
_cell.length_c   1.000
_cell.angle_alpha   90.00
_cell.angle_beta   90.00
_cell.angle_gamma   90.00
#
_symmetry.space_group_name_H-M   'P 1'
#
loop_
_entity.id
_entity.type
_entity.pdbx_description
1 polymer ?
#
loop_
_entity_poly.entity_id
_entity_poly.type
_entity_poly.pdbx_seq_one_letter_code
_entity_poly.pdbx_strand_id
1 'polypeptide(L)'
;MFIVSPSTIWNRNALETRQVPRRIFGRVMLLPRRGFPLRLVWRMAFETQMLRFLGVLAPFVAAMFVWRQSALAIAQAPLLMIVAILYVETNVLRIPKERRAKMIDRAEADRGLDLLQVRGRAILTRIAARRQLASGVLHLVVEQSDMAYITPLTFVSVQSEAEPEVVRLSREEEAMIRRDLFGAPLTERKLLRINLLENVFLRDVALDMRGVSAHARLAALSG
;
A
#
# COMPACT_ATOMS: atom_id res chain seq x y z
N MET A 1 2.27 -6.79 4.31
CA MET A 1 1.01 -6.03 4.34
C MET A 1 0.72 -5.43 5.71
N PHE A 2 0.24 -4.18 5.75
CA PHE A 2 -0.34 -3.52 6.91
C PHE A 2 -1.82 -3.22 6.70
N ILE A 3 -2.64 -3.54 7.71
CA ILE A 3 -4.07 -3.24 7.67
C ILE A 3 -4.29 -1.89 8.33
N VAL A 4 -4.79 -0.94 7.55
CA VAL A 4 -5.06 0.42 7.99
C VAL A 4 -6.49 0.46 8.52
N SER A 5 -6.61 0.73 9.82
CA SER A 5 -7.88 0.87 10.51
C SER A 5 -7.72 1.81 11.71
N PRO A 6 -8.76 2.50 12.19
CA PRO A 6 -8.70 3.33 13.40
C PRO A 6 -8.17 2.61 14.67
N SER A 7 -8.19 1.28 14.69
CA SER A 7 -7.61 0.43 15.75
C SER A 7 -6.09 0.28 15.65
N THR A 8 -5.51 0.38 14.46
CA THR A 8 -4.11 0.06 14.18
C THR A 8 -3.18 1.27 14.13
N ILE A 9 -3.74 2.48 14.09
CA ILE A 9 -2.97 3.75 14.06
C ILE A 9 -3.25 4.65 15.27
N TRP A 10 -2.30 5.52 15.60
CA TRP A 10 -2.44 6.54 16.64
C TRP A 10 -3.20 7.77 16.15
N ASN A 11 -2.88 8.26 14.95
CA ASN A 11 -3.44 9.48 14.38
C ASN A 11 -4.73 9.21 13.59
N ARG A 12 -5.83 8.91 14.28
CA ARG A 12 -7.11 8.52 13.66
C ARG A 12 -7.68 9.54 12.68
N ASN A 13 -7.52 10.83 12.96
CA ASN A 13 -8.00 11.93 12.11
C ASN A 13 -7.37 11.91 10.72
N ALA A 14 -6.25 11.20 10.53
CA ALA A 14 -5.64 10.95 9.22
C ALA A 14 -6.52 10.13 8.26
N LEU A 15 -7.49 9.39 8.80
CA LEU A 15 -8.36 8.47 8.05
C LEU A 15 -9.74 9.07 7.76
N GLU A 16 -10.05 10.25 8.29
CA GLU A 16 -11.28 10.96 7.96
C GLU A 16 -11.25 11.32 6.48
N THR A 17 -12.26 10.86 5.74
CA THR A 17 -12.38 11.14 4.32
C THR A 17 -13.77 11.66 4.00
N ARG A 18 -13.89 12.39 2.89
CA ARG A 18 -15.18 12.85 2.36
C ARG A 18 -15.64 12.03 1.16
N GLN A 19 -14.73 11.21 0.62
CA GLN A 19 -14.93 10.41 -0.58
C GLN A 19 -14.14 9.09 -0.46
N VAL A 20 -14.68 8.02 -1.00
CA VAL A 20 -14.08 6.68 -1.08
C VAL A 20 -14.23 6.16 -2.52
N PRO A 21 -13.33 5.27 -3.02
CA PRO A 21 -12.09 4.82 -2.40
C PRO A 21 -11.01 5.92 -2.44
N ARG A 22 -10.26 6.09 -1.34
CA ARG A 22 -9.23 7.13 -1.25
C ARG A 22 -7.84 6.56 -0.97
N ARG A 23 -6.86 7.11 -1.68
CA ARG A 23 -5.42 6.87 -1.47
C ARG A 23 -4.92 7.47 -0.16
N ILE A 24 -4.21 6.68 0.64
CA ILE A 24 -3.57 7.05 1.90
C ILE A 24 -2.08 7.33 1.70
N PHE A 25 -1.41 6.58 0.82
CA PHE A 25 0.02 6.79 0.52
C PHE A 25 0.32 8.21 0.01
N GLY A 26 1.39 8.80 0.54
CA GLY A 26 1.91 10.11 0.12
C GLY A 26 1.09 11.31 0.58
N ARG A 27 -0.03 11.10 1.29
CA ARG A 27 -0.88 12.19 1.81
C ARG A 27 -0.75 12.39 3.31
N VAL A 28 -0.75 11.29 4.07
CA VAL A 28 -0.65 11.35 5.53
C VAL A 28 0.34 10.32 6.03
N MET A 29 1.16 10.74 6.99
CA MET A 29 2.06 9.83 7.69
C MET A 29 1.25 9.00 8.69
N LEU A 30 1.11 7.70 8.46
CA LEU A 30 0.45 6.81 9.40
C LEU A 30 1.39 6.47 10.55
N LEU A 31 0.97 6.77 11.78
CA LEU A 31 1.73 6.42 12.98
C LEU A 31 1.19 5.12 13.56
N PRO A 32 1.94 4.02 13.45
CA PRO A 32 1.42 2.73 13.83
C PRO A 32 1.32 2.55 15.34
N ARG A 33 0.19 2.02 15.79
CA ARG A 33 -0.06 1.71 17.19
C ARG A 33 0.19 0.24 17.53
N ARG A 34 -0.25 -0.68 16.67
CA ARG A 34 -0.20 -2.14 16.87
C ARG A 34 -0.05 -2.88 15.54
N GLY A 35 0.46 -4.11 15.60
CA GLY A 35 0.56 -4.99 14.42
C GLY A 35 1.68 -4.64 13.45
N PHE A 36 2.73 -3.95 13.94
CA PHE A 36 3.83 -3.44 13.12
C PHE A 36 5.13 -4.21 13.36
N PRO A 37 5.67 -4.92 12.34
CA PRO A 37 7.03 -5.42 12.41
C PRO A 37 8.00 -4.24 12.23
N LEU A 38 9.10 -4.22 13.01
CA LEU A 38 10.16 -3.20 12.94
C LEU A 38 10.65 -2.95 11.51
N ARG A 39 10.72 -4.00 10.69
CA ARG A 39 11.08 -3.92 9.27
C ARG A 39 10.15 -3.00 8.45
N LEU A 40 8.85 -2.97 8.78
CA LEU A 40 7.89 -2.13 8.09
C LEU A 40 7.98 -0.67 8.54
N VAL A 41 8.35 -0.41 9.80
CA VAL A 41 8.65 0.94 10.31
C VAL A 41 9.81 1.54 9.53
N TRP A 42 10.93 0.81 9.44
CA TRP A 42 12.06 1.22 8.62
C TRP A 42 11.65 1.44 7.17
N ARG A 43 10.83 0.55 6.60
CA ARG A 43 10.34 0.71 5.23
C ARG A 43 9.52 1.98 5.03
N MET A 44 8.64 2.34 5.97
CA MET A 44 7.88 3.60 5.92
C MET A 44 8.79 4.82 6.08
N ALA A 45 9.81 4.74 6.94
CA ALA A 45 10.81 5.79 7.06
C ALA A 45 11.54 6.00 5.71
N PHE A 46 11.97 4.93 5.04
CA PHE A 46 12.55 4.98 3.69
C PHE A 46 11.59 5.51 2.61
N GLU A 47 10.28 5.41 2.82
CA GLU A 47 9.29 5.98 1.91
C GLU A 47 9.25 7.52 2.01
N THR A 48 9.75 8.10 3.10
CA THR A 48 9.82 9.56 3.25
C THR A 48 10.85 10.14 2.28
N GLN A 49 10.42 11.11 1.49
CA GLN A 49 11.23 11.76 0.47
C GLN A 49 12.52 12.36 1.06
N MET A 50 12.46 12.88 2.29
CA MET A 50 13.62 13.44 3.01
C MET A 50 14.70 12.40 3.28
N LEU A 51 14.37 11.25 3.88
CA LEU A 51 15.36 10.21 4.17
C LEU A 51 15.91 9.59 2.90
N ARG A 52 15.07 9.45 1.87
CA ARG A 52 15.49 8.96 0.55
C ARG A 52 16.51 9.89 -0.09
N PHE A 53 16.24 11.20 -0.13
CA PHE A 53 17.17 12.17 -0.68
C PHE A 53 18.44 12.30 0.17
N LEU A 54 18.31 12.27 1.49
CA LEU A 54 19.47 12.27 2.38
C LEU A 54 20.36 11.06 2.13
N GLY A 55 19.77 9.87 1.91
CA GLY A 55 20.53 8.66 1.55
C GLY A 55 21.28 8.80 0.22
N VAL A 56 20.67 9.44 -0.79
CA VAL A 56 21.35 9.71 -2.07
C VAL A 56 22.46 10.75 -1.94
N LEU A 57 22.26 11.75 -1.07
CA LEU A 57 23.22 12.83 -0.85
C LEU A 57 24.32 12.47 0.18
N ALA A 58 24.13 11.42 0.98
CA ALA A 58 25.09 10.99 2.00
C ALA A 58 26.52 10.81 1.47
N PRO A 59 26.76 10.26 0.26
CA PRO A 59 28.11 10.19 -0.32
C PRO A 59 28.75 11.56 -0.55
N PHE A 60 27.97 12.58 -0.95
CA PHE A 60 28.48 13.94 -1.14
C PHE A 60 28.86 14.57 0.20
N VAL A 61 28.02 14.38 1.23
CA VAL A 61 28.30 14.84 2.59
C VAL A 61 29.56 14.17 3.13
N ALA A 62 29.67 12.85 3.00
CA ALA A 62 30.87 12.11 3.40
C ALA A 62 32.12 12.57 2.66
N ALA A 63 32.02 12.81 1.34
CA ALA A 63 33.10 13.33 0.52
C ALA A 63 33.59 14.71 1.01
N MET A 64 32.69 15.59 1.47
CA MET A 64 33.06 16.89 2.05
C MET A 64 33.86 16.74 3.36
N PHE A 65 33.60 15.71 4.16
CA PHE A 65 34.36 15.42 5.37
C PHE A 65 35.74 14.84 5.07
N VAL A 66 35.86 13.98 4.04
CA VAL A 66 37.12 13.35 3.63
C VAL A 66 38.02 14.33 2.88
N TRP A 67 37.46 15.11 1.94
CA TRP A 67 38.18 16.06 1.09
C TRP A 67 37.82 17.50 1.44
N ARG A 68 38.18 17.93 2.65
CA ARG A 68 37.84 19.27 3.19
C ARG A 68 38.29 20.41 2.27
N GLN A 69 39.44 20.29 1.62
CA GLN A 69 39.95 21.28 0.66
C GLN A 69 39.06 21.46 -0.59
N SER A 70 38.31 20.42 -0.97
CA SER A 70 37.40 20.42 -2.11
C SER A 70 35.94 20.62 -1.70
N ALA A 71 35.66 20.75 -0.40
CA ALA A 71 34.28 20.83 0.11
C ALA A 71 33.51 22.03 -0.45
N LEU A 72 34.18 23.16 -0.65
CA LEU A 72 33.58 24.36 -1.27
C LEU A 72 33.16 24.09 -2.72
N ALA A 73 33.98 23.39 -3.50
CA ALA A 73 33.65 23.01 -4.87
C ALA A 73 32.50 21.98 -4.93
N ILE A 74 32.50 21.01 -4.01
CA ILE A 74 31.41 20.02 -3.88
C ILE A 74 30.09 20.71 -3.52
N ALA A 75 30.11 21.65 -2.58
CA ALA A 75 28.93 22.41 -2.16
C ALA A 75 28.35 23.27 -3.31
N GLN A 76 29.20 23.72 -4.23
CA GLN A 76 28.80 24.50 -5.41
C GLN A 76 28.29 23.65 -6.58
N ALA A 77 28.13 22.33 -6.41
CA ALA A 77 27.61 21.43 -7.43
C ALA A 77 26.16 20.93 -7.18
N PRO A 78 25.17 21.81 -6.91
CA PRO A 78 23.79 21.38 -6.67
C PRO A 78 23.18 20.70 -7.90
N LEU A 79 23.63 21.04 -9.11
CA LEU A 79 23.18 20.37 -10.33
C LEU A 79 23.59 18.88 -10.35
N LEU A 80 24.82 18.55 -9.94
CA LEU A 80 25.27 17.15 -9.85
C LEU A 80 24.48 16.38 -8.80
N MET A 81 24.17 17.02 -7.67
CA MET A 81 23.31 16.43 -6.63
C MET A 81 21.91 16.13 -7.15
N ILE A 82 21.30 17.06 -7.90
CA ILE A 82 19.99 16.85 -8.55
C ILE A 82 20.06 15.69 -9.55
N VAL A 83 21.10 15.65 -10.39
CA VAL A 83 21.30 14.55 -11.36
C VAL A 83 21.43 13.21 -10.64
N ALA A 84 22.17 13.15 -9.53
CA ALA A 84 22.30 11.93 -8.73
C ALA A 84 20.95 11.48 -8.15
N ILE A 85 20.16 12.41 -7.61
CA ILE A 85 18.80 12.13 -7.11
C ILE A 85 17.91 11.57 -8.22
N LEU A 86 17.86 12.24 -9.37
CA LEU A 86 17.05 11.82 -10.52
C LEU A 86 17.49 10.43 -11.01
N TYR A 87 18.79 10.19 -11.11
CA TYR A 87 19.34 8.91 -11.53
C TYR A 87 18.94 7.78 -10.57
N VAL A 88 19.12 7.96 -9.26
CA VAL A 88 18.77 6.95 -8.26
C VAL A 88 17.25 6.72 -8.23
N GLU A 89 16.46 7.78 -8.26
CA GLU A 89 14.99 7.66 -8.20
C GLU A 89 14.43 6.90 -9.40
N THR A 90 14.96 7.16 -10.60
CA THR A 90 14.44 6.56 -11.84
C THR A 90 15.03 5.20 -12.16
N ASN A 91 16.32 4.96 -11.88
CA ASN A 91 17.02 3.74 -12.28
C ASN A 91 17.19 2.72 -11.15
N VAL A 92 17.32 3.19 -9.89
CA VAL A 92 17.64 2.32 -8.75
C VAL A 92 16.40 2.03 -7.90
N LEU A 93 15.51 3.00 -7.71
CA LEU A 93 14.33 2.83 -6.83
C LEU A 93 13.07 2.42 -7.60
N ARG A 94 12.94 2.89 -8.84
CA ARG A 94 11.79 2.61 -9.71
C ARG A 94 12.23 1.79 -10.93
N ILE A 95 11.25 1.15 -11.56
CA ILE A 95 11.50 0.42 -12.81
C ILE A 95 11.19 1.34 -14.00
N PRO A 96 12.14 1.50 -14.95
CA PRO A 96 11.92 2.24 -16.19
C PRO A 96 10.75 1.65 -16.99
N LYS A 97 10.01 2.50 -17.71
CA LYS A 97 8.80 2.07 -18.46
C LYS A 97 9.05 0.86 -19.37
N GLU A 98 10.18 0.85 -20.05
CA GLU A 98 10.60 -0.23 -20.99
C GLU A 98 10.76 -1.60 -20.30
N ARG A 99 11.24 -1.62 -19.06
CA ARG A 99 11.43 -2.86 -18.30
C ARG A 99 10.14 -3.39 -17.70
N ARG A 100 9.14 -2.51 -17.44
CA ARG A 100 7.84 -2.90 -16.84
C ARG A 100 7.10 -3.90 -17.71
N ALA A 101 7.10 -3.69 -19.03
CA ALA A 101 6.42 -4.55 -20.00
C ALA A 101 6.95 -6.00 -20.03
N LYS A 102 8.17 -6.24 -19.54
CA LYS A 102 8.81 -7.56 -19.52
C LYS A 102 8.70 -8.27 -18.16
N MET A 103 8.04 -7.66 -17.17
CA MET A 103 8.04 -8.18 -15.79
C MET A 103 7.07 -9.33 -15.55
N ILE A 104 5.94 -9.32 -16.25
CA ILE A 104 4.88 -10.30 -16.10
C ILE A 104 4.08 -10.35 -17.41
N ASP A 105 3.63 -11.54 -17.77
CA ASP A 105 2.71 -11.72 -18.89
C ASP A 105 1.35 -11.05 -18.60
N ARG A 106 0.72 -10.48 -19.63
CA ARG A 106 -0.57 -9.77 -19.46
C ARG A 106 -1.67 -10.71 -18.99
N ALA A 107 -1.77 -11.92 -19.55
CA ALA A 107 -2.80 -12.86 -19.12
C ALA A 107 -2.55 -13.34 -17.69
N GLU A 108 -1.29 -13.43 -17.26
CA GLU A 108 -0.97 -13.69 -15.85
C GLU A 108 -1.36 -12.52 -14.93
N ALA A 109 -1.20 -11.29 -15.39
CA ALA A 109 -1.62 -10.09 -14.66
C ALA A 109 -3.14 -10.06 -14.49
N ASP A 110 -3.90 -10.28 -15.56
CA ASP A 110 -5.37 -10.30 -15.56
C ASP A 110 -5.90 -11.36 -14.59
N ARG A 111 -5.38 -12.59 -14.65
CA ARG A 111 -5.72 -13.66 -13.68
C ARG A 111 -5.42 -13.28 -12.24
N GLY A 112 -4.34 -12.52 -12.02
CA GLY A 112 -3.98 -12.01 -10.70
C GLY A 112 -4.99 -10.99 -10.17
N LEU A 113 -5.48 -10.09 -11.04
CA LEU A 113 -6.50 -9.10 -10.70
C LEU A 113 -7.86 -9.74 -10.47
N ASP A 114 -8.25 -10.73 -11.27
CA ASP A 114 -9.49 -11.50 -11.07
C ASP A 114 -9.48 -12.20 -9.70
N LEU A 115 -8.35 -12.81 -9.35
CA LEU A 115 -8.20 -13.45 -8.04
C LEU A 115 -8.26 -12.43 -6.89
N LEU A 116 -7.72 -11.21 -7.08
CA LEU A 116 -7.86 -10.12 -6.12
C LEU A 116 -9.33 -9.73 -5.94
N GLN A 117 -10.08 -9.60 -7.03
CA GLN A 117 -11.52 -9.29 -7.02
C GLN A 117 -12.31 -10.37 -6.27
N VAL A 118 -12.09 -11.65 -6.59
CA VAL A 118 -12.79 -12.77 -5.94
C VAL A 118 -12.48 -12.83 -4.44
N ARG A 119 -11.20 -12.77 -4.05
CA ARG A 119 -10.80 -12.80 -2.64
C ARG A 119 -11.30 -11.58 -1.88
N GLY A 120 -11.20 -10.40 -2.50
CA GLY A 120 -11.65 -9.15 -1.91
C GLY A 120 -13.16 -9.15 -1.66
N ARG A 121 -13.96 -9.58 -2.64
CA ARG A 121 -15.42 -9.71 -2.47
C ARG A 121 -15.78 -10.73 -1.40
N ALA A 122 -15.10 -11.88 -1.35
CA ALA A 122 -15.34 -12.89 -0.33
C ALA A 122 -15.08 -12.36 1.09
N ILE A 123 -13.98 -11.61 1.28
CA ILE A 123 -13.66 -10.94 2.56
C ILE A 123 -14.75 -9.91 2.91
N LEU A 124 -15.11 -9.03 1.97
CA LEU A 124 -16.12 -8.00 2.20
C LEU A 124 -17.48 -8.61 2.54
N THR A 125 -17.87 -9.71 1.89
CA THR A 125 -19.12 -10.43 2.18
C THR A 125 -19.13 -10.95 3.61
N ARG A 126 -18.01 -11.51 4.09
CA ARG A 126 -17.90 -12.00 5.48
C ARG A 126 -17.94 -10.86 6.50
N ILE A 127 -17.25 -9.75 6.22
CA ILE A 127 -17.30 -8.54 7.07
C ILE A 127 -18.73 -8.00 7.14
N ALA A 128 -19.39 -7.85 5.98
CA ALA A 128 -20.76 -7.39 5.86
C ALA A 128 -21.75 -8.28 6.62
N ALA A 129 -21.62 -9.60 6.44
CA ALA A 129 -22.44 -10.60 7.09
C ALA A 129 -22.30 -10.56 8.61
N ARG A 130 -21.05 -10.57 9.12
CA ARG A 130 -20.76 -10.55 10.56
C ARG A 130 -21.22 -9.27 11.25
N ARG A 131 -21.12 -8.14 10.56
CA ARG A 131 -21.58 -6.83 11.02
C ARG A 131 -23.06 -6.57 10.76
N GLN A 132 -23.77 -7.51 10.15
CA GLN A 132 -25.19 -7.40 9.80
C GLN A 132 -25.51 -6.14 8.96
N LEU A 133 -24.58 -5.70 8.10
CA LEU A 133 -24.77 -4.50 7.29
C LEU A 133 -25.84 -4.74 6.23
N ALA A 134 -26.91 -3.95 6.22
CA ALA A 134 -28.05 -4.14 5.34
C ALA A 134 -27.98 -3.32 4.03
N SER A 135 -27.23 -2.22 4.03
CA SER A 135 -27.17 -1.26 2.92
C SER A 135 -25.79 -0.60 2.84
N GLY A 136 -25.55 0.12 1.73
CA GLY A 136 -24.28 0.79 1.45
C GLY A 136 -23.31 -0.04 0.63
N VAL A 137 -22.18 0.57 0.29
CA VAL A 137 -21.09 -0.08 -0.45
C VAL A 137 -19.85 -0.11 0.45
N LEU A 138 -19.22 -1.28 0.51
CA LEU A 138 -17.91 -1.44 1.12
C LEU A 138 -16.84 -1.57 0.04
N HIS A 139 -15.71 -0.94 0.28
CA HIS A 139 -14.53 -0.96 -0.58
C HIS A 139 -13.38 -1.61 0.17
N LEU A 140 -12.80 -2.67 -0.40
CA LEU A 140 -11.50 -3.17 0.01
C LEU A 140 -10.44 -2.50 -0.85
N VAL A 141 -9.78 -1.49 -0.28
CA VAL A 141 -8.75 -0.71 -0.97
C VAL A 141 -7.39 -1.31 -0.64
N VAL A 142 -6.64 -1.69 -1.67
CA VAL A 142 -5.28 -2.20 -1.59
C VAL A 142 -4.36 -1.20 -2.26
N GLU A 143 -3.46 -0.60 -1.48
CA GLU A 143 -2.45 0.33 -1.99
C GLU A 143 -1.06 -0.25 -1.84
N GLN A 144 -0.21 -0.06 -2.86
CA GLN A 144 1.20 -0.43 -2.79
C GLN A 144 2.12 0.76 -3.10
N SER A 145 3.27 0.78 -2.43
CA SER A 145 4.38 1.64 -2.83
C SER A 145 4.86 1.30 -4.24
N ASP A 146 5.30 2.32 -4.99
CA ASP A 146 5.83 2.15 -6.34
C ASP A 146 7.30 1.69 -6.40
N MET A 147 7.95 1.53 -5.25
CA MET A 147 9.33 1.10 -5.17
C MET A 147 9.45 -0.41 -5.43
N ALA A 148 10.22 -0.77 -6.44
CA ALA A 148 10.14 -2.11 -7.02
C ALA A 148 11.14 -3.13 -6.45
N TYR A 149 12.26 -2.67 -5.89
CA TYR A 149 13.40 -3.54 -5.53
C TYR A 149 13.49 -3.89 -4.04
N ILE A 150 12.50 -3.47 -3.24
CA ILE A 150 12.45 -3.71 -1.80
C ILE A 150 11.19 -4.52 -1.48
N THR A 151 11.09 -5.06 -0.26
CA THR A 151 9.86 -5.72 0.22
C THR A 151 8.64 -4.81 -0.03
N PRO A 152 7.56 -5.33 -0.65
CA PRO A 152 6.36 -4.54 -0.93
C PRO A 152 5.82 -3.90 0.35
N LEU A 153 5.58 -2.60 0.29
CA LEU A 153 4.84 -1.90 1.32
C LEU A 153 3.39 -1.81 0.84
N THR A 154 2.56 -2.72 1.37
CA THR A 154 1.14 -2.83 1.01
C THR A 154 0.28 -2.34 2.17
N PHE A 155 -0.60 -1.37 1.91
CA PHE A 155 -1.66 -0.94 2.81
C PHE A 155 -2.99 -1.53 2.34
N VAL A 156 -3.78 -2.03 3.29
CA VAL A 156 -5.12 -2.53 3.02
C VAL A 156 -6.09 -1.87 3.98
N SER A 157 -7.13 -1.26 3.46
CA SER A 157 -8.20 -0.63 4.25
C SER A 157 -9.55 -1.08 3.75
N VAL A 158 -10.51 -1.23 4.67
CA VAL A 158 -11.92 -1.34 4.32
C VAL A 158 -12.54 0.05 4.49
N GLN A 159 -13.18 0.57 3.45
CA GLN A 159 -13.81 1.89 3.45
C GLN A 159 -15.31 1.74 3.19
N SER A 160 -16.13 2.58 3.81
CA SER A 160 -17.59 2.59 3.63
C SER A 160 -18.02 3.83 2.84
N GLU A 161 -18.98 3.69 1.93
CA GLU A 161 -19.63 4.84 1.27
C GLU A 161 -20.74 5.48 2.10
N ALA A 162 -21.45 4.69 2.92
CA ALA A 162 -22.62 5.15 3.67
C ALA A 162 -22.24 6.24 4.69
N GLU A 163 -21.11 6.04 5.34
CA GLU A 163 -20.38 7.04 6.09
C GLU A 163 -18.96 7.01 5.51
N PRO A 164 -18.53 8.03 4.75
CA PRO A 164 -17.20 8.05 4.11
C PRO A 164 -16.07 7.97 5.13
N GLU A 165 -15.71 6.76 5.54
CA GLU A 165 -14.68 6.51 6.53
C GLU A 165 -13.93 5.19 6.29
N VAL A 166 -12.74 5.11 6.87
CA VAL A 166 -12.04 3.83 7.02
C VAL A 166 -12.68 3.07 8.18
N VAL A 167 -13.31 1.94 7.87
CA VAL A 167 -14.04 1.11 8.82
C VAL A 167 -13.10 0.64 9.94
N ARG A 168 -13.54 0.80 11.18
CA ARG A 168 -12.87 0.22 12.35
C ARG A 168 -13.04 -1.29 12.35
N LEU A 169 -11.97 -2.04 12.05
CA LEU A 169 -11.94 -3.50 11.98
C LEU A 169 -11.70 -4.10 13.37
N SER A 170 -12.30 -5.28 13.59
CA SER A 170 -12.02 -6.15 14.72
C SER A 170 -10.77 -6.99 14.45
N ARG A 171 -10.20 -7.60 15.50
CA ARG A 171 -9.00 -8.44 15.36
C ARG A 171 -9.23 -9.64 14.45
N GLU A 172 -10.43 -10.20 14.46
CA GLU A 172 -10.77 -11.36 13.64
C GLU A 172 -10.89 -10.99 12.16
N GLU A 173 -11.46 -9.82 11.86
CA GLU A 173 -11.51 -9.29 10.49
C GLU A 173 -10.11 -8.93 9.99
N GLU A 174 -9.28 -8.32 10.84
CA GLU A 174 -7.88 -8.08 10.52
C GLU A 174 -7.13 -9.40 10.22
N ALA A 175 -7.34 -10.43 11.04
CA ALA A 175 -6.71 -11.74 10.84
C ALA A 175 -7.20 -12.44 9.55
N MET A 176 -8.50 -12.34 9.25
CA MET A 176 -9.10 -12.86 8.03
C MET A 176 -8.48 -12.22 6.79
N ILE A 177 -8.37 -10.89 6.76
CA ILE A 177 -7.72 -10.17 5.65
C ILE A 177 -6.27 -10.63 5.48
N ARG A 178 -5.52 -10.78 6.59
CA ARG A 178 -4.11 -11.23 6.54
C ARG A 178 -3.95 -12.62 5.95
N ARG A 179 -4.86 -13.53 6.28
CA ARG A 179 -4.81 -14.92 5.86
C ARG A 179 -5.32 -15.12 4.43
N ASP A 180 -6.42 -14.45 4.07
CA ASP A 180 -7.21 -14.83 2.90
C ASP A 180 -6.93 -13.95 1.67
N LEU A 181 -6.45 -12.72 1.85
CA LEU A 181 -6.25 -11.78 0.74
C LEU A 181 -5.03 -12.15 -0.13
N PHE A 182 -3.89 -12.42 0.52
CA PHE A 182 -2.63 -12.74 -0.14
C PHE A 182 -2.13 -14.13 0.25
N GLY A 183 -1.82 -14.91 -0.77
CA GLY A 183 -1.41 -16.31 -0.69
C GLY A 183 -1.34 -16.88 -2.09
N ALA A 184 -0.57 -17.95 -2.31
CA ALA A 184 -0.46 -18.54 -3.66
C ALA A 184 -1.85 -18.77 -4.28
N PRO A 185 -2.06 -18.44 -5.57
CA PRO A 185 -1.08 -17.93 -6.53
C PRO A 185 -0.87 -16.41 -6.53
N LEU A 186 -1.66 -15.61 -5.79
CA LEU A 186 -1.54 -14.14 -5.71
C LEU A 186 -0.87 -13.68 -4.40
N THR A 187 0.42 -13.35 -4.49
CA THR A 187 1.19 -12.78 -3.37
C THR A 187 1.30 -11.26 -3.47
N GLU A 188 1.67 -10.56 -2.39
CA GLU A 188 1.92 -9.11 -2.40
C GLU A 188 2.95 -8.71 -3.47
N ARG A 189 3.99 -9.55 -3.67
CA ARG A 189 5.02 -9.32 -4.70
C ARG A 189 4.47 -9.47 -6.11
N LYS A 190 3.60 -10.46 -6.33
CA LYS A 190 2.95 -10.65 -7.64
C LYS A 190 2.04 -9.46 -7.95
N LEU A 191 1.24 -9.01 -6.98
CA LEU A 191 0.43 -7.79 -7.14
C LEU A 191 1.30 -6.56 -7.44
N LEU A 192 2.46 -6.42 -6.79
CA LEU A 192 3.37 -5.30 -7.06
C LEU A 192 3.87 -5.31 -8.51
N ARG A 193 4.21 -6.49 -9.06
CA ARG A 193 4.61 -6.61 -10.48
C ARG A 193 3.48 -6.21 -11.43
N ILE A 194 2.25 -6.62 -11.12
CA ILE A 194 1.05 -6.23 -11.88
C ILE A 194 0.85 -4.70 -11.83
N ASN A 195 0.93 -4.12 -10.64
CA ASN A 195 0.81 -2.68 -10.43
C ASN A 195 1.91 -1.87 -11.13
N LEU A 196 3.14 -2.39 -11.15
CA LEU A 196 4.24 -1.81 -11.91
C LEU A 196 3.99 -1.87 -13.42
N LEU A 197 3.48 -2.99 -13.93
CA LEU A 197 3.12 -3.14 -15.35
C LEU A 197 2.06 -2.11 -15.77
N GLU A 198 0.95 -2.02 -15.02
CA GLU A 198 -0.18 -1.15 -15.36
C GLU A 198 -0.01 0.31 -14.90
N ASN A 199 1.01 0.58 -14.08
CA ASN A 199 1.20 1.87 -13.40
C ASN A 199 -0.01 2.27 -12.53
N VAL A 200 -0.68 1.29 -11.92
CA VAL A 200 -1.84 1.46 -11.04
C VAL A 200 -1.50 0.88 -9.67
N PHE A 201 -1.37 1.74 -8.66
CA PHE A 201 -0.91 1.35 -7.32
C PHE A 201 -2.00 1.39 -6.25
N LEU A 202 -3.21 1.80 -6.63
CA LEU A 202 -4.41 1.72 -5.81
C LEU A 202 -5.38 0.79 -6.52
N ARG A 203 -5.75 -0.30 -5.85
CA ARG A 203 -6.76 -1.26 -6.31
C ARG A 203 -7.96 -1.17 -5.40
N ASP A 204 -9.13 -1.20 -6.01
CA ASP A 204 -10.40 -1.16 -5.32
C ASP A 204 -11.21 -2.42 -5.67
N VAL A 205 -11.84 -2.98 -4.65
CA VAL A 205 -12.82 -4.05 -4.78
C VAL A 205 -14.07 -3.59 -4.04
N ALA A 206 -15.13 -3.31 -4.77
CA ALA A 206 -16.39 -2.84 -4.20
C ALA A 206 -17.40 -4.00 -4.02
N LEU A 207 -18.20 -3.92 -2.96
CA LEU A 207 -19.33 -4.81 -2.70
C LEU A 207 -20.53 -3.99 -2.24
N ASP A 208 -21.66 -4.12 -2.95
CA ASP A 208 -22.96 -3.63 -2.47
C ASP A 208 -23.55 -4.63 -1.47
N MET A 209 -23.89 -4.15 -0.28
CA MET A 209 -24.43 -4.96 0.82
C MET A 209 -25.77 -5.62 0.48
N ARG A 210 -26.54 -5.06 -0.46
CA ARG A 210 -27.80 -5.66 -0.94
C ARG A 210 -27.57 -6.98 -1.66
N GLY A 211 -26.37 -7.20 -2.20
CA GLY A 211 -25.98 -8.46 -2.83
C GLY A 211 -25.61 -9.58 -1.86
N VAL A 212 -25.59 -9.33 -0.54
CA VAL A 212 -25.20 -10.32 0.47
C VAL A 212 -26.41 -11.17 0.87
N SER A 213 -26.36 -12.47 0.52
CA SER A 213 -27.46 -13.41 0.76
C SER A 213 -27.74 -13.67 2.25
N ALA A 214 -28.98 -14.02 2.58
CA ALA A 214 -29.38 -14.41 3.93
C ALA A 214 -28.59 -15.62 4.46
N HIS A 215 -28.27 -16.57 3.58
CA HIS A 215 -27.43 -17.73 3.93
C HIS A 215 -26.01 -17.31 4.36
N ALA A 216 -25.38 -16.36 3.65
CA ALA A 216 -24.07 -15.85 4.02
C ALA A 216 -24.09 -15.14 5.38
N ARG A 217 -25.19 -14.44 5.70
CA ARG A 217 -25.40 -13.79 7.01
C ARG A 217 -25.51 -14.81 8.13
N LEU A 218 -26.31 -15.86 7.94
CA LEU A 218 -26.47 -16.94 8.92
C LEU A 218 -25.17 -17.70 9.14
N ALA A 219 -24.45 -18.05 8.08
CA ALA A 219 -23.17 -18.76 8.18
C ALA A 219 -22.09 -17.97 8.97
N ALA A 220 -22.13 -16.64 8.90
CA ALA A 220 -21.20 -15.77 9.64
C ALA A 220 -21.53 -15.65 11.15
N LEU A 221 -22.75 -16.00 11.57
CA LEU A 221 -23.17 -15.99 12.98
C LEU A 221 -22.89 -17.33 13.67
N SER A 222 -22.78 -18.42 12.91
CA SER A 222 -22.57 -19.78 13.41
C SER A 222 -21.09 -20.18 13.57
N GLY A 223 -20.14 -19.29 13.27
CA GLY A 223 -18.69 -19.56 13.33
C GLY A 223 -17.90 -18.40 13.94
#